data_AF-A0A354IBD7-F1
#
_entry.id   AF-A0A354IBD7-F1
#
_cell.length_a   1.000
_cell.length_b   1.000
_cell.length_c   1.000
_cell.angle_alpha   90.00
_cell.angle_beta   90.00
_cell.angle_gamma   90.00
#
_symmetry.space_group_name_H-M   'P 1'
#
loop_
_entity.id
_entity.type
_entity.pdbx_description
1 polymer ?
#
loop_
_entity_poly.entity_id
_entity_poly.type
_entity_poly.pdbx_seq_one_letter_code
_entity_poly.pdbx_strand_id
1 'polypeptide(L)'
;MSKHTKLLYGWLLAILFLFSSCLNSTSSQRTPIPPSESDVSESSASWQKDLLPYAGKPNVSVHGGLPFFTPDEISTEDFEKYGDLDEFGRCTAAFANICPDTMPQEERESIGAVKPTGWHTVKYDLISDQYLYNRCHLIG
;
A
#
# COMPACT_ATOMS: atom_id res chain seq x y z
N MET A 1 -33.66 12.10 -49.06
CA MET A 1 -32.35 11.85 -48.40
C MET A 1 -32.00 10.37 -48.55
N SER A 2 -30.85 10.05 -49.14
CA SER A 2 -30.48 8.64 -49.38
C SER A 2 -30.15 7.94 -48.06
N LYS A 3 -30.27 6.60 -48.02
CA LYS A 3 -29.95 5.80 -46.83
C LYS A 3 -28.51 6.04 -46.36
N HIS A 4 -27.59 6.31 -47.29
CA HIS A 4 -26.20 6.66 -46.98
C HIS A 4 -26.08 8.05 -46.34
N THR A 5 -26.87 9.03 -46.76
CA THR A 5 -26.89 10.38 -46.13
C THR A 5 -27.37 10.32 -44.68
N LYS A 6 -28.31 9.42 -44.35
CA LYS A 6 -28.79 9.22 -42.97
C LYS A 6 -27.77 8.49 -42.09
N LEU A 7 -27.04 7.54 -42.66
CA LEU A 7 -25.99 6.79 -41.94
C LEU A 7 -24.77 7.67 -41.63
N LEU A 8 -24.36 8.53 -42.59
CA LEU A 8 -23.32 9.54 -42.41
C LEU A 8 -23.69 10.58 -41.36
N TYR A 9 -24.94 11.07 -41.35
CA TYR A 9 -25.41 11.98 -40.30
C TYR A 9 -25.46 11.32 -38.91
N GLY A 10 -25.81 10.03 -38.85
CA GLY A 10 -25.80 9.27 -37.59
C GLY A 10 -24.39 9.13 -37.02
N TRP A 11 -23.38 8.87 -37.86
CA TRP A 11 -21.98 8.82 -37.44
C TRP A 11 -21.41 10.20 -37.07
N LEU A 12 -21.77 11.26 -37.81
CA LEU A 12 -21.38 12.64 -37.48
C LEU A 12 -21.97 13.12 -36.15
N LEU A 13 -23.23 12.76 -35.83
CA LEU A 13 -23.86 13.05 -34.53
C LEU A 13 -23.21 12.28 -33.37
N ALA A 14 -22.80 11.02 -33.59
CA ALA A 14 -22.14 10.22 -32.56
C ALA A 14 -20.72 10.73 -32.21
N ILE A 15 -19.98 11.25 -33.20
CA ILE A 15 -18.64 11.83 -32.98
C ILE A 15 -18.74 13.19 -32.25
N LEU A 16 -19.82 13.96 -32.47
CA LEU A 16 -20.04 15.22 -31.77
C LEU A 16 -20.32 15.03 -30.27
N PHE A 17 -20.89 13.88 -29.87
CA PHE A 17 -21.11 13.54 -28.46
C PHE A 17 -19.85 13.03 -27.73
N LEU A 18 -18.81 12.59 -28.45
CA LEU A 18 -17.55 12.12 -27.84
C LEU A 18 -16.54 13.23 -27.55
N PHE A 19 -16.78 14.47 -28.01
CA PHE A 19 -15.88 15.62 -27.78
C PHE A 19 -16.39 16.63 -26.73
N SER A 20 -17.54 16.38 -26.09
CA SER A 20 -18.12 17.32 -25.11
C SER A 20 -17.85 16.94 -23.64
N SER A 21 -16.70 16.33 -23.35
CA SER A 21 -16.28 15.97 -21.97
C SER A 21 -15.00 16.68 -21.52
N CYS A 22 -14.72 17.85 -22.07
CA CYS A 22 -13.65 18.73 -21.58
C CYS A 22 -14.21 20.11 -21.27
N LEU A 23 -14.94 20.25 -20.16
CA LEU A 23 -15.00 21.51 -19.41
C LEU A 23 -15.73 21.30 -18.06
N ASN A 24 -14.95 21.12 -17.00
CA ASN A 24 -15.28 21.67 -15.68
C ASN A 24 -14.00 21.71 -14.85
N SER A 25 -13.19 22.72 -15.12
CA SER A 25 -12.14 23.15 -14.20
C SER A 25 -12.80 23.94 -13.08
N THR A 26 -13.30 23.24 -12.06
CA THR A 26 -13.58 23.89 -10.77
C THR A 26 -12.24 24.11 -10.08
N SER A 27 -11.75 25.34 -10.16
CA SER A 27 -10.64 25.85 -9.35
C SER A 27 -11.02 25.77 -7.87
N SER A 28 -10.61 24.69 -7.20
CA SER A 28 -10.58 24.64 -5.74
C SER A 28 -9.30 25.33 -5.29
N GLN A 29 -9.41 26.61 -4.91
CA GLN A 29 -8.34 27.30 -4.20
C GLN A 29 -8.14 26.60 -2.85
N ARG A 30 -7.08 25.79 -2.73
CA ARG A 30 -6.51 25.47 -1.41
C ARG A 30 -5.78 26.71 -0.93
N THR A 31 -6.27 27.28 0.17
CA THR A 31 -5.48 28.15 1.01
C THR A 31 -4.18 27.43 1.42
N PRO A 32 -3.02 28.11 1.44
CA PRO A 32 -1.83 27.55 2.07
C PRO A 32 -2.14 27.36 3.56
N ILE A 33 -2.22 26.09 3.99
CA ILE A 33 -2.19 25.75 5.40
C ILE A 33 -0.76 26.09 5.86
N PRO A 34 -0.56 27.01 6.82
CA PRO A 34 0.77 27.23 7.40
C PRO A 34 1.26 25.89 7.95
N PRO A 35 2.57 25.58 7.90
CA PRO A 35 3.05 24.32 8.41
C PRO A 35 2.61 24.23 9.87
N SER A 36 1.66 23.34 10.15
CA SER A 36 1.47 22.85 11.50
C SER A 36 2.83 22.29 11.88
N GLU A 37 3.43 22.86 12.90
CA GLU A 37 4.59 22.30 13.58
C GLU A 37 4.16 20.92 14.08
N SER A 38 4.28 19.93 13.20
CA SER A 38 4.41 18.55 13.62
C SER A 38 5.75 18.52 14.31
N ASP A 39 5.72 18.46 15.64
CA ASP A 39 6.79 17.88 16.43
C ASP A 39 7.10 16.52 15.81
N VAL A 40 8.05 16.53 14.86
CA VAL A 40 8.70 15.32 14.37
C VAL A 40 9.52 14.88 15.56
N SER A 41 8.91 14.05 16.42
CA SER A 41 9.63 13.35 17.47
C SER A 41 10.71 12.54 16.76
N GLU A 42 11.94 13.03 16.84
CA GLU A 42 13.16 12.33 16.47
C GLU A 42 13.31 11.10 17.39
N SER A 43 12.49 10.08 17.15
CA SER A 43 12.62 8.74 17.73
C SER A 43 12.99 7.76 16.63
N SER A 44 13.83 8.19 15.67
CA SER A 44 14.54 7.25 14.80
C SER A 44 15.29 6.29 15.72
N ALA A 45 14.77 5.08 15.82
CA ALA A 45 15.05 4.22 16.95
C ALA A 45 16.54 3.87 16.97
N SER A 46 17.22 4.22 18.06
CA SER A 46 18.69 4.18 18.20
C SER A 46 19.29 2.82 17.81
N TRP A 47 18.54 1.74 18.00
CA TRP A 47 18.94 0.36 17.71
C TRP A 47 19.31 0.11 16.25
N GLN A 48 18.80 0.90 15.29
CA GLN A 48 19.13 0.70 13.87
C GLN A 48 20.62 0.94 13.61
N LYS A 49 21.24 1.85 14.36
CA LYS A 49 22.68 2.15 14.26
C LYS A 49 23.55 1.02 14.81
N ASP A 50 22.97 0.16 15.65
CA ASP A 50 23.66 -0.96 16.30
C ASP A 50 23.52 -2.27 15.51
N LEU A 51 22.85 -2.26 14.36
CA LEU A 51 22.72 -3.43 13.50
C LEU A 51 24.08 -3.83 12.91
N LEU A 52 24.47 -5.08 13.14
CA LEU A 52 25.68 -5.65 12.56
C LEU A 52 25.52 -5.85 11.05
N PRO A 53 26.61 -5.75 10.26
CA PRO A 53 26.60 -6.13 8.85
C PRO A 53 26.15 -7.58 8.66
N TYR A 54 25.64 -7.87 7.47
CA TYR A 54 25.26 -9.23 7.09
C TYR A 54 26.43 -10.21 7.28
N ALA A 55 26.21 -11.23 8.12
CA ALA A 55 27.22 -12.22 8.51
C ALA A 55 26.81 -13.67 8.15
N GLY A 56 26.06 -13.84 7.05
CA GLY A 56 25.64 -15.17 6.56
C GLY A 56 24.34 -15.71 7.18
N LYS A 57 23.63 -14.91 8.01
CA LYS A 57 22.31 -15.26 8.55
C LYS A 57 21.23 -14.38 7.94
N PRO A 58 20.06 -14.92 7.57
CA PRO A 58 18.97 -14.15 6.97
C PRO A 58 18.16 -13.32 7.99
N ASN A 59 18.57 -13.31 9.27
CA ASN A 59 17.94 -12.57 10.34
C ASN A 59 18.99 -12.09 11.36
N VAL A 60 18.59 -11.10 12.16
CA VAL A 60 19.37 -10.57 13.28
C VAL A 60 18.43 -10.32 14.46
N SER A 61 18.88 -10.62 15.68
CA SER A 61 18.13 -10.27 16.89
C SER A 61 18.31 -8.79 17.20
N VAL A 62 17.19 -8.08 17.34
CA VAL A 62 17.18 -6.69 17.80
C VAL A 62 16.81 -6.67 19.28
N HIS A 63 17.39 -5.75 20.05
CA HIS A 63 17.09 -5.57 21.48
C HIS A 63 17.19 -6.85 22.32
N GLY A 64 18.14 -7.73 21.99
CA GLY A 64 18.29 -9.02 22.68
C GLY A 64 17.07 -9.95 22.57
N GLY A 65 16.19 -9.71 21.58
CA GLY A 65 14.94 -10.45 21.41
C GLY A 65 13.77 -9.93 22.26
N LEU A 66 13.94 -8.82 22.98
CA LEU A 66 12.88 -8.18 23.76
C LEU A 66 12.11 -7.19 22.87
N PRO A 67 10.76 -7.20 22.87
CA PRO A 67 9.97 -6.20 22.17
C PRO A 67 10.09 -4.80 22.81
N PHE A 68 9.87 -3.76 22.00
CA PHE A 68 9.89 -2.36 22.46
C PHE A 68 8.52 -1.83 22.93
N PHE A 69 7.51 -2.69 23.11
CA PHE A 69 6.18 -2.25 23.52
C PHE A 69 6.23 -1.51 24.85
N THR A 70 5.60 -0.34 24.88
CA THR A 70 5.35 0.42 26.10
C THR A 70 4.24 -0.26 26.92
N PRO A 71 4.16 0.00 28.24
CA PRO A 71 3.07 -0.53 29.06
C PRO A 71 1.67 -0.17 28.53
N ASP A 72 1.50 1.03 27.97
CA ASP A 72 0.22 1.51 27.44
C ASP A 72 -0.16 0.85 26.10
N GLU A 73 0.81 0.30 25.37
CA GLU A 73 0.59 -0.47 24.13
C GLU A 73 0.19 -1.93 24.42
N ILE A 74 0.42 -2.41 25.64
CA ILE A 74 0.01 -3.74 26.07
C ILE A 74 -1.45 -3.68 26.54
N SER A 75 -2.36 -4.15 25.68
CA SER A 75 -3.80 -4.09 25.90
C SER A 75 -4.48 -5.45 25.71
N THR A 76 -5.69 -5.59 26.23
CA THR A 76 -6.61 -6.71 25.94
C THR A 76 -7.63 -6.38 24.85
N GLU A 77 -7.73 -5.11 24.46
CA GLU A 77 -8.63 -4.66 23.39
C GLU A 77 -8.07 -5.05 22.03
N ASP A 78 -8.93 -5.53 21.14
CA ASP A 78 -8.58 -5.88 19.78
C ASP A 78 -8.38 -4.63 18.93
N PHE A 79 -7.30 -4.61 18.13
CA PHE A 79 -7.10 -3.54 17.16
C PHE A 79 -6.12 -3.93 16.06
N GLU A 80 -6.27 -3.26 14.93
CA GLU A 80 -5.27 -3.19 13.87
C GLU A 80 -5.07 -1.73 13.46
N LYS A 81 -3.81 -1.31 13.34
CA LYS A 81 -3.39 0.02 12.92
C LYS A 81 -2.37 -0.12 11.81
N TYR A 82 -2.69 0.46 10.66
CA TYR A 82 -1.81 0.49 9.50
C TYR A 82 -1.36 1.91 9.26
N GLY A 83 -0.05 2.11 9.13
CA GLY A 83 0.50 3.41 8.78
C GLY A 83 0.18 3.79 7.34
N ASP A 84 0.18 5.10 7.08
CA ASP A 84 0.09 5.62 5.73
C ASP A 84 1.24 5.11 4.87
N LEU A 85 1.02 5.03 3.55
CA LEU A 85 2.10 4.75 2.62
C LEU A 85 3.13 5.88 2.67
N ASP A 86 4.41 5.53 2.51
CA ASP A 86 5.46 6.55 2.40
C ASP A 86 5.41 7.30 1.06
N GLU A 87 6.30 8.27 0.86
CA GLU A 87 6.37 9.09 -0.35
C GLU A 87 6.58 8.29 -1.65
N PHE A 88 7.05 7.04 -1.56
CA PHE A 88 7.23 6.13 -2.67
C PHE A 88 6.08 5.14 -2.82
N GLY A 89 5.05 5.25 -1.99
CA GLY A 89 3.89 4.35 -1.96
C GLY A 89 4.17 3.01 -1.28
N ARG A 90 5.22 2.88 -0.46
CA ARG A 90 5.56 1.62 0.22
C ARG A 90 4.77 1.51 1.54
N CYS A 91 4.39 0.28 1.91
CA CYS A 91 3.79 0.02 3.21
C CYS A 91 4.75 0.42 4.34
N THR A 92 4.22 1.04 5.39
CA THR A 92 4.97 1.43 6.59
C THR A 92 4.60 0.51 7.75
N ALA A 93 4.60 1.00 9.00
CA ALA A 93 4.36 0.18 10.17
C ALA A 93 2.95 -0.43 10.16
N ALA A 94 2.85 -1.69 10.58
CA ALA A 94 1.59 -2.34 10.93
C ALA A 94 1.68 -2.74 12.41
N PHE A 95 0.67 -2.38 13.19
CA PHE A 95 0.62 -2.60 14.63
C PHE A 95 -0.75 -3.10 15.04
N ALA A 96 -0.81 -4.23 15.74
CA ALA A 96 -2.07 -4.85 16.10
C ALA A 96 -1.97 -5.61 17.42
N ASN A 97 -3.12 -5.78 18.07
CA ASN A 97 -3.32 -6.76 19.12
C ASN A 97 -4.16 -7.90 18.56
N ILE A 98 -3.51 -9.00 18.19
CA ILE A 98 -4.14 -10.12 17.50
C ILE A 98 -4.80 -11.04 18.51
N CYS A 99 -6.09 -11.25 18.34
CA CYS A 99 -6.92 -12.14 19.15
C CYS A 99 -7.85 -12.98 18.24
N PRO A 100 -8.60 -13.95 18.79
CA PRO A 100 -9.54 -14.74 17.99
C PRO A 100 -10.55 -13.90 17.20
N ASP A 101 -10.93 -12.74 17.72
CA ASP A 101 -11.89 -11.84 17.08
C ASP A 101 -11.30 -11.13 15.84
N THR A 102 -9.97 -10.95 15.79
CA THR A 102 -9.26 -10.43 14.59
C THR A 102 -9.05 -11.49 13.50
N MET A 103 -9.35 -12.76 13.77
CA MET A 103 -9.13 -13.81 12.77
C MET A 103 -10.12 -13.68 11.59
N PRO A 104 -9.67 -13.93 10.35
CA PRO A 104 -10.57 -14.00 9.20
C PRO A 104 -11.66 -15.06 9.41
N GLN A 105 -12.90 -14.67 9.12
CA GLN A 105 -14.06 -15.58 9.23
C GLN A 105 -14.34 -16.35 7.93
N GLU A 106 -13.77 -15.88 6.82
CA GLU A 106 -14.00 -16.40 5.49
C GLU A 106 -12.70 -16.92 4.88
N GLU A 107 -12.82 -17.79 3.88
CA GLU A 107 -11.67 -18.25 3.12
C GLU A 107 -10.99 -17.10 2.38
N ARG A 108 -9.68 -17.24 2.19
CA ARG A 108 -8.89 -16.25 1.51
C ARG A 108 -9.16 -16.24 0.01
N GLU A 109 -9.62 -15.09 -0.49
CA GLU A 109 -9.81 -14.86 -1.92
C GLU A 109 -8.49 -14.66 -2.70
N SER A 110 -8.59 -14.76 -4.02
CA SER A 110 -7.45 -14.55 -4.92
C SER A 110 -6.96 -13.10 -4.89
N ILE A 111 -5.66 -12.92 -4.59
CA ILE A 111 -5.00 -11.61 -4.59
C ILE A 111 -4.12 -11.37 -5.82
N GLY A 112 -4.33 -12.12 -6.91
CA GLY A 112 -3.50 -12.03 -8.12
C GLY A 112 -3.47 -10.65 -8.77
N ALA A 113 -4.53 -9.86 -8.60
CA ALA A 113 -4.63 -8.50 -9.13
C ALA A 113 -3.83 -7.47 -8.31
N VAL A 114 -3.52 -7.76 -7.04
CA VAL A 114 -2.79 -6.85 -6.16
C VAL A 114 -1.31 -6.84 -6.55
N LYS A 115 -0.75 -5.64 -6.75
CA LYS A 115 0.64 -5.43 -7.14
C LYS A 115 1.26 -4.40 -6.19
N PRO A 116 2.02 -4.83 -5.17
CA PRO A 116 2.75 -3.93 -4.29
C PRO A 116 3.70 -3.00 -5.04
N THR A 117 4.14 -1.94 -4.36
CA THR A 117 5.14 -1.02 -4.92
C THR A 117 6.39 -1.76 -5.36
N GLY A 118 6.83 -1.51 -6.60
CA GLY A 118 7.99 -2.17 -7.21
C GLY A 118 7.72 -3.60 -7.71
N TRP A 119 6.47 -4.06 -7.78
CA TRP A 119 6.14 -5.42 -8.19
C TRP A 119 6.66 -5.78 -9.60
N HIS A 120 7.52 -6.80 -9.67
CA HIS A 120 8.07 -7.36 -10.90
C HIS A 120 8.17 -8.88 -10.77
N THR A 121 7.58 -9.64 -11.70
CA THR A 121 7.56 -11.10 -11.62
C THR A 121 8.73 -11.71 -12.39
N VAL A 122 9.59 -12.46 -11.70
CA VAL A 122 10.72 -13.21 -12.28
C VAL A 122 10.66 -14.66 -11.82
N LYS A 123 11.06 -15.60 -12.69
CA LYS A 123 11.06 -17.03 -12.37
C LYS A 123 12.42 -17.69 -12.49
N TYR A 124 12.70 -18.65 -11.60
CA TYR A 124 13.89 -19.50 -11.63
C TYR A 124 13.58 -20.93 -11.22
N ASP A 125 14.12 -21.91 -11.95
CA ASP A 125 13.90 -23.34 -11.69
C ASP A 125 14.49 -23.81 -10.34
N LEU A 126 15.46 -23.07 -9.79
CA LEU A 126 16.09 -23.37 -8.50
C LEU A 126 15.24 -22.96 -7.28
N ILE A 127 14.12 -22.25 -7.49
CA ILE A 127 13.21 -21.80 -6.43
C ILE A 127 12.02 -22.76 -6.38
N SER A 128 11.62 -23.19 -5.17
CA SER A 128 10.58 -24.23 -4.99
C SER A 128 9.24 -23.91 -5.66
N ASP A 129 8.77 -22.66 -5.60
CA ASP A 129 7.54 -22.21 -6.28
C ASP A 129 7.84 -21.54 -7.63
N GLN A 130 9.11 -21.54 -8.04
CA GLN A 130 9.68 -20.86 -9.19
C GLN A 130 9.61 -19.33 -9.16
N TYR A 131 9.01 -18.66 -8.18
CA TYR A 131 8.83 -17.21 -8.18
C TYR A 131 9.87 -16.51 -7.30
N LEU A 132 10.60 -15.53 -7.85
CA LEU A 132 11.56 -14.76 -7.07
C LEU A 132 10.89 -13.88 -5.99
N TYR A 133 9.71 -13.35 -6.30
CA TYR A 133 9.00 -12.42 -5.42
C TYR A 133 7.59 -12.94 -5.12
N ASN A 134 7.22 -12.86 -3.85
CA ASN A 134 5.93 -13.25 -3.33
C ASN A 134 5.20 -12.04 -2.72
N ARG A 135 3.86 -12.12 -2.67
CA ARG A 135 3.03 -11.12 -1.98
C ARG A 135 3.02 -11.44 -0.50
N CYS A 136 3.85 -10.74 0.27
CA CYS A 136 3.96 -10.91 1.72
C CYS A 136 3.06 -9.90 2.44
N HIS A 137 2.56 -10.30 3.61
CA HIS A 137 1.76 -9.46 4.49
C HIS A 137 2.60 -9.05 5.70
N LEU A 138 2.40 -7.85 6.23
CA LEU A 138 3.06 -7.41 7.47
C LEU A 138 2.40 -8.05 8.70
N ILE A 139 1.08 -8.21 8.65
CA ILE A 139 0.23 -8.98 9.57
C ILE A 139 -0.52 -9.97 8.67
N GLY A 140 -0.46 -11.27 8.99
CA GLY A 140 -0.94 -12.34 8.12
C GLY A 140 -1.94 -13.25 8.80
#